data_AF-G7Z068-F1
#
_entry.id   AF-G7Z068-F1
#
_cell.length_a   1.000
_cell.length_b   1.000
_cell.length_c   1.000
_cell.angle_alpha   90.00
_cell.angle_beta   90.00
_cell.angle_gamma   90.00
#
_symmetry.space_group_name_H-M   'P 1'
#
loop_
_entity.id
_entity.type
_entity.pdbx_description
1 polymer ?
#
loop_
_entity_poly.entity_id
_entity_poly.type
_entity_poly.pdbx_seq_one_letter_code
_entity_poly.pdbx_strand_id
1 'polypeptide(L)' 'VPCNQFGHQEPGTNSQIKEFAKSYNAEFDMFSKIDVNGDSAHPLWKWLKEQPNGRGFFGNGIKWNFDKFLV' A
#
# COMPACT_ATOMS: atom_id res chain seq x y z
N VAL A 1 4.64 0.39 -2.22
CA VAL A 1 4.32 1.75 -1.73
C VAL A 1 3.98 1.65 -0.25
N PRO A 2 4.50 2.51 0.64
CA PRO A 2 4.21 2.44 2.09
C PRO A 2 2.72 2.72 2.40
N CYS A 3 2.17 2.05 3.41
CA CYS A 3 0.78 2.22 3.87
C CYS A 3 0.66 1.84 5.36
N ASN A 4 -0.10 2.62 6.14
CA ASN A 4 -0.24 2.40 7.58
C ASN A 4 -1.57 1.72 8.00
N GLN A 5 -2.40 1.31 7.05
CA GLN A 5 -3.75 0.78 7.34
C GLN A 5 -3.75 -0.67 7.87
N PHE A 6 -2.59 -1.34 7.88
CA PHE A 6 -2.45 -2.73 8.31
C PHE A 6 -1.69 -2.81 9.63
N GLY A 7 -2.43 -2.88 10.74
CA GLY A 7 -1.85 -3.00 12.08
C GLY A 7 -0.95 -1.83 12.50
N HIS A 8 -1.08 -0.66 11.86
CA HIS A 8 -0.23 0.51 12.09
C HIS A 8 1.28 0.23 11.99
N GLN A 9 1.67 -0.67 11.08
CA GLN A 9 3.06 -1.11 10.91
C GLN A 9 3.96 -0.06 10.21
N GLU A 10 3.39 1.02 9.68
CA GLU A 10 4.12 2.08 8.96
C GLU A 10 3.77 3.49 9.50
N PRO A 11 3.97 3.75 10.81
CA PRO A 11 3.51 4.99 11.45
C PRO A 11 4.34 6.22 11.03
N GLY A 12 5.58 6.01 10.57
CA GLY A 12 6.52 7.08 10.26
C GLY A 12 6.09 8.01 9.11
N THR A 13 6.72 9.18 9.05
CA THR A 13 6.62 10.11 7.91
C THR A 13 7.38 9.59 6.70
N ASN A 14 7.13 10.13 5.50
CA ASN A 14 7.84 9.72 4.28
C ASN A 14 9.38 9.78 4.44
N SER A 15 9.91 10.80 5.11
CA SER A 15 11.35 10.93 5.35
C SER A 15 11.88 9.83 6.28
N GLN A 16 11.18 9.56 7.40
CA GLN A 16 11.55 8.51 8.34
C GLN A 16 11.50 7.11 7.70
N ILE A 17 10.48 6.85 6.87
CA ILE A 17 10.35 5.58 6.13
C ILE A 17 11.52 5.40 5.16
N LYS A 18 11.89 6.47 4.44
CA LYS A 18 13.03 6.44 3.51
C LYS A 18 14.35 6.20 4.24
N GLU A 19 14.57 6.85 5.38
CA GLU A 19 15.74 6.63 6.22
C GLU A 19 15.79 5.20 6.77
N PHE A 20 14.66 4.68 7.24
CA PHE A 20 14.54 3.30 7.71
C PHE A 20 14.91 2.31 6.60
N ALA A 21 14.34 2.46 5.40
CA ALA A 21 14.65 1.59 4.27
C ALA A 21 16.14 1.66 3.86
N LYS A 22 16.75 2.85 3.89
CA LYS A 22 18.19 3.03 3.64
C LYS A 22 19.06 2.26 4.64
N SER A 23 18.62 2.10 5.90
CA SER A 23 19.37 1.30 6.88
C SER A 23 19.47 -0.18 6.51
N TYR A 24 18.60 -0.65 5.61
CA TYR A 24 18.64 -1.99 5.00
C TYR A 24 19.27 -2.00 3.60
N ASN A 25 20.00 -0.94 3.20
CA ASN A 25 20.59 -0.78 1.88
C ASN A 25 19.55 -0.82 0.73
N ALA A 26 18.33 -0.35 0.97
CA ALA A 26 17.36 -0.15 -0.10
C ALA A 26 17.80 1.03 -1.00
N GLU A 27 18.16 0.74 -2.25
CA GLU A 27 18.63 1.73 -3.23
C GLU A 27 17.57 2.15 -4.25
N PHE A 28 16.38 1.56 -4.21
CA PHE A 28 15.30 1.86 -5.14
C PHE A 28 14.51 3.12 -4.75
N ASP A 29 13.92 3.77 -5.76
CA ASP A 29 13.01 4.88 -5.54
C ASP A 29 11.74 4.42 -4.81
N MET A 30 11.36 5.19 -3.79
CA MET A 30 10.17 4.93 -2.99
C MET A 30 9.11 6.01 -3.25
N PHE A 31 7.90 5.56 -3.55
CA PHE A 31 6.72 6.43 -3.55
C PHE A 31 6.35 6.88 -2.13
N SER A 32 5.59 7.98 -2.04
CA SER A 32 5.04 8.46 -0.77
C SER A 32 4.07 7.46 -0.14
N LYS A 33 3.91 7.54 1.18
CA LYS A 33 2.88 6.81 1.92
C LYS A 33 1.49 7.23 1.44
N ILE A 34 0.62 6.24 1.21
CA ILE A 34 -0.76 6.44 0.73
C ILE A 34 -1.72 5.48 1.43
N ASP A 35 -3.00 5.82 1.40
CA ASP A 35 -4.09 4.91 1.75
C ASP A 35 -4.44 4.02 0.54
N VAL A 36 -4.81 2.77 0.84
CA VAL A 36 -5.18 1.76 -0.17
C VAL A 36 -6.64 1.32 -0.01
N ASN A 37 -7.23 1.54 1.17
CA ASN A 37 -8.62 1.29 1.53
C ASN A 37 -9.35 2.58 1.92
N GLY A 38 -10.68 2.54 1.89
CA GLY A 38 -11.56 3.67 2.23
C GLY A 38 -11.66 4.74 1.14
N ASP A 39 -12.32 5.84 1.47
CA ASP A 39 -12.62 6.94 0.55
C ASP A 39 -11.36 7.74 0.18
N SER A 40 -10.38 7.81 1.09
CA SER A 40 -9.07 8.42 0.88
C SER A 40 -8.12 7.57 0.05
N ALA A 41 -8.49 6.34 -0.32
CA ALA A 41 -7.63 5.46 -1.09
C ALA A 41 -7.17 6.11 -2.39
N HIS A 42 -5.89 5.95 -2.71
CA HIS A 42 -5.31 6.48 -3.94
C HIS A 42 -6.07 5.94 -5.17
N PRO A 43 -6.32 6.75 -6.23
CA PRO A 43 -7.11 6.33 -7.39
C PRO A 43 -6.63 5.02 -8.04
N LEU A 44 -5.31 4.81 -8.10
CA LEU A 44 -4.73 3.55 -8.58
C LEU A 44 -5.24 2.33 -7.79
N TRP A 45 -5.28 2.41 -6.46
CA TRP A 45 -5.76 1.31 -5.63
C TRP A 45 -7.26 1.09 -5.75
N LYS A 46 -8.05 2.15 -5.92
CA LYS A 46 -9.48 2.03 -6.24
C LYS A 46 -9.67 1.25 -7.54
N TRP A 47 -8.94 1.63 -8.59
CA TRP A 47 -8.99 0.96 -9.89
C TRP A 47 -8.51 -0.50 -9.84
N LEU A 48 -7.41 -0.80 -9.13
CA LEU A 48 -6.87 -2.15 -8.98
C LEU A 48 -7.88 -3.09 -8.30
N LYS A 49 -8.56 -2.62 -7.25
CA LYS A 49 -9.62 -3.34 -6.53
C LYS A 49 -10.85 -3.65 -7.41
N GLU A 50 -11.05 -2.90 -8.49
CA GLU A 50 -12.16 -3.11 -9.42
C GLU A 50 -11.84 -4.11 -10.54
N GLN A 51 -10.57 -4.47 -10.74
CA GLN A 51 -10.13 -5.41 -11.78
C GLN A 51 -10.66 -6.83 -11.52
N PRO A 52 -10.80 -7.69 -12.55
CA PRO A 52 -11.38 -9.02 -12.40
C PRO A 52 -10.73 -9.87 -11.30
N ASN A 53 -9.41 -9.78 -11.14
CA ASN A 53 -8.65 -10.50 -10.11
C ASN A 53 -8.55 -9.75 -8.77
N GLY A 54 -8.96 -8.47 -8.73
CA GLY A 54 -9.00 -7.64 -7.51
C GLY A 54 -10.32 -7.73 -6.75
N ARG A 55 -11.37 -8.28 -7.38
CA ARG A 55 -12.68 -8.49 -6.76
C ARG A 55 -12.66 -9.77 -5.92
N GLY A 56 -12.53 -9.60 -4.61
CA GLY A 56 -12.69 -10.70 -3.67
C GLY A 56 -14.15 -11.17 -3.57
N PHE A 57 -14.36 -12.43 -3.18
CA PHE A 57 -15.69 -12.98 -2.91
C PHE A 57 -16.47 -12.24 -1.79
N PHE A 58 -15.77 -11.54 -0.89
CA PHE A 58 -16.34 -10.82 0.26
C PHE A 58 -15.88 -9.36 0.27
N GLY A 59 -16.15 -8.65 -0.83
CA GLY A 59 -15.81 -7.23 -1.00
C GLY A 59 -14.41 -7.01 -1.57
N ASN A 60 -14.17 -5.79 -2.07
CA ASN A 60 -12.96 -5.44 -2.82
C ASN A 60 -11.85 -4.83 -1.95
N GLY A 61 -12.01 -4.77 -0.62
CA GLY A 61 -10.99 -4.20 0.27
C GLY A 61 -9.72 -5.06 0.31
N ILE A 62 -8.55 -4.41 0.31
CA ILE A 62 -7.27 -5.08 0.56
C ILE A 62 -7.25 -5.50 2.02
N LYS A 63 -7.08 -6.80 2.29
CA LYS A 63 -7.22 -7.37 3.63
C LYS A 63 -5.89 -7.41 4.37
N TRP A 64 -4.78 -7.47 3.63
CA TRP A 64 -3.46 -7.59 4.22
C TRP A 64 -2.39 -6.92 3.36
N ASN A 65 -1.24 -6.61 3.96
CA ASN A 65 -0.11 -5.97 3.28
C ASN A 65 0.65 -6.89 2.30
N PHE A 66 0.28 -8.18 2.22
CA PHE A 66 0.81 -9.15 1.24
C PHE A 66 -0.11 -9.41 0.05
N ASP A 67 -1.23 -8.68 -0.07
CA ASP A 67 -2.10 -8.78 -1.24
C ASP A 67 -1.36 -8.27 -2.49
N LYS A 68 -1.42 -9.06 -3.56
CA LYS A 68 -0.70 -8.78 -4.82
C LYS A 68 -1.69 -8.62 -5.95
N PHE A 69 -1.43 -7.63 -6.80
CA PHE A 69 -2.11 -7.47 -8.08
C PHE A 69 -1.12 -7.82 -9.18
N LEU A 70 -1.49 -8.75 -10.05
CA LEU A 70 -0.78 -8.98 -11.29
C LEU A 70 -1.34 -7.99 -12.32
N VAL A 71 -0.45 -7.13 -12.84
CA VAL A 71 -0.74 -6.09 -13.82
C VAL A 71 0.11 -6.29 -15.07
#